data_AF-A0A661YPV1-F1
#
_entry.id   AF-A0A661YPV1-F1
#
_cell.length_a   1.000
_cell.length_b   1.000
_cell.length_c   1.000
_cell.angle_alpha   90.00
_cell.angle_beta   90.00
_cell.angle_gamma   90.00
#
_symmetry.space_group_name_H-M   'P 1'
#
loop_
_entity.id
_entity.type
_entity.pdbx_description
1 polymer ?
#
loop_
_entity_poly.entity_id
_entity_poly.type
_entity_poly.pdbx_seq_one_letter_code
_entity_poly.pdbx_strand_id
1 'polypeptide(L)'
;MINTGSALALYGFQEVPLDLEAKTNDYGIKLISVPKQLSKTNLGSQLRELVNNTSALLIFKVDKDLYTIVQFYFAANKKAYFISEDDNISSLPKGIKILPNTKKVLKELLKESESVVIDSKIGKLELRFNGFGLTYLKTTNKNTSERKLSKQAQKVNNQLESYFEGKRKTFSLKIYLKGTEFQRRVWNRLVKIPYGQTCSYGDIASKLGDKKASRAVGLANSSNPIWIVIP
;
A
#
# COMPACT_ATOMS: atom_id res chain seq x y z
N MET A 1 -12.84 5.19 32.50
CA MET A 1 -11.73 4.31 32.08
C MET A 1 -12.14 3.59 30.82
N ILE A 2 -11.65 4.02 29.65
CA ILE A 2 -12.12 3.49 28.37
C ILE A 2 -11.47 2.12 28.16
N ASN A 3 -12.26 1.07 28.34
CA ASN A 3 -11.89 -0.29 27.98
C ASN A 3 -11.80 -0.36 26.44
N THR A 4 -10.61 -0.11 25.89
CA THR A 4 -10.31 0.07 24.45
C THR A 4 -9.71 -1.21 23.88
N GLY A 5 -10.53 -2.24 23.68
CA GLY A 5 -10.03 -3.61 23.47
C GLY A 5 -9.23 -3.90 22.19
N SER A 6 -9.22 -3.04 21.17
CA SER A 6 -8.55 -3.31 19.87
C SER A 6 -8.16 -2.04 19.12
N ALA A 7 -6.93 -1.94 18.59
CA ALA A 7 -6.49 -0.81 17.78
C ALA A 7 -5.68 -1.19 16.52
N LEU A 8 -5.89 -0.44 15.45
CA LEU A 8 -5.14 -0.50 14.19
C LEU A 8 -4.33 0.79 14.06
N ALA A 9 -3.01 0.72 14.09
CA ALA A 9 -2.15 1.88 13.90
C ALA A 9 -1.69 2.00 12.44
N LEU A 10 -1.94 3.15 11.81
CA LEU A 10 -1.36 3.48 10.51
C LEU A 10 -0.15 4.38 10.73
N TYR A 11 1.05 3.93 10.33
CA TYR A 11 2.25 4.74 10.40
C TYR A 11 2.69 5.18 9.00
N GLY A 12 2.76 6.50 8.80
CA GLY A 12 3.15 7.11 7.52
C GLY A 12 2.01 7.64 6.67
N PHE A 13 0.75 7.51 7.12
CA PHE A 13 -0.37 8.29 6.57
C PHE A 13 -0.43 9.66 7.25
N GLN A 14 -0.57 10.73 6.46
CA GLN A 14 -0.95 12.05 7.02
C GLN A 14 -2.42 12.04 7.48
N GLU A 15 -3.28 11.30 6.77
CA GLU A 15 -4.69 11.08 7.10
C GLU A 15 -5.08 9.63 6.83
N VAL A 16 -5.84 9.04 7.76
CA VAL A 16 -6.43 7.71 7.61
C VAL A 16 -7.46 7.78 6.45
N PRO A 17 -7.45 6.85 5.48
CA PRO A 17 -8.51 6.82 4.48
C PRO A 17 -9.87 6.62 5.19
N LEU A 18 -10.83 7.53 4.96
CA LEU A 18 -12.18 7.49 5.56
C LEU A 18 -12.88 6.14 5.38
N ASP A 19 -12.71 5.52 4.21
CA ASP A 19 -13.26 4.19 3.90
C ASP A 19 -12.67 3.08 4.78
N LEU A 20 -11.43 3.27 5.25
CA LEU A 20 -10.74 2.36 6.16
C LEU A 20 -11.31 2.51 7.58
N GLU A 21 -11.55 3.75 8.02
CA GLU A 21 -12.12 4.07 9.33
C GLU A 21 -13.53 3.50 9.51
N ALA A 22 -14.39 3.70 8.50
CA ALA A 22 -15.73 3.11 8.49
C ALA A 22 -15.65 1.57 8.59
N LYS A 23 -14.82 0.93 7.76
CA LYS A 23 -14.67 -0.53 7.74
C LYS A 23 -14.14 -1.10 9.04
N THR A 24 -13.21 -0.43 9.74
CA THR A 24 -12.68 -0.96 11.01
C THR A 24 -13.64 -0.75 12.17
N ASN A 25 -14.43 0.32 12.14
CA ASN A 25 -15.44 0.60 13.16
C ASN A 25 -16.51 -0.50 13.21
N ASP A 26 -16.90 -1.05 12.06
CA ASP A 26 -17.84 -2.19 11.96
C ASP A 26 -17.35 -3.44 12.71
N TYR A 27 -16.04 -3.57 12.93
CA TYR A 27 -15.43 -4.68 13.67
C TYR A 27 -15.00 -4.29 15.10
N GLY A 28 -15.38 -3.11 15.58
CA GLY A 28 -14.98 -2.60 16.90
C GLY A 28 -13.47 -2.31 17.02
N ILE A 29 -12.79 -2.06 15.90
CA ILE A 29 -11.36 -1.77 15.85
C ILE A 29 -11.16 -0.26 15.71
N LYS A 30 -10.47 0.34 16.67
CA LYS A 30 -10.13 1.77 16.62
C LYS A 30 -8.93 2.01 15.69
N LEU A 31 -9.09 2.83 14.66
CA LEU A 31 -7.98 3.30 13.84
C LEU A 31 -7.22 4.43 14.56
N ILE A 32 -5.89 4.35 14.57
CA ILE A 32 -4.98 5.32 15.19
C ILE A 32 -3.98 5.73 14.11
N SER A 33 -3.93 7.01 13.76
CA SER A 33 -2.82 7.53 12.94
C SER A 33 -1.62 7.79 13.84
N VAL A 34 -0.43 7.32 13.45
CA VAL A 34 0.82 7.57 14.19
C VAL A 34 1.68 8.55 13.38
N PRO A 35 1.77 9.83 13.79
CA PRO A 35 2.35 10.90 12.97
C PRO A 35 3.90 10.99 12.96
N LYS A 36 4.62 10.27 13.83
CA LYS A 36 6.09 10.40 13.98
C LYS A 36 6.87 9.41 13.15
N GLN A 37 7.92 9.85 12.46
CA GLN A 37 8.91 8.99 11.80
C GLN A 37 9.52 7.97 12.79
N LEU A 38 8.89 6.82 12.94
CA LEU A 38 9.41 5.70 13.71
C LEU A 38 10.72 5.22 13.07
N SER A 39 11.78 5.19 13.87
CA SER A 39 13.11 4.74 13.45
C SER A 39 13.16 3.20 13.45
N LYS A 40 13.73 2.60 12.40
CA LYS A 40 13.94 1.14 12.32
C LYS A 40 14.73 0.59 13.52
N THR A 41 15.67 1.36 14.06
CA THR A 41 16.58 0.89 15.12
C THR A 41 15.93 0.80 16.50
N ASN A 42 14.83 1.51 16.75
CA ASN A 42 14.19 1.59 18.07
C ASN A 42 12.66 1.46 18.02
N LEU A 43 12.14 0.84 16.96
CA LEU A 43 10.70 0.72 16.74
C LEU A 43 9.97 0.06 17.94
N GLY A 44 10.56 -0.97 18.55
CA GLY A 44 9.99 -1.65 19.71
C GLY A 44 9.92 -0.81 20.99
N SER A 45 10.80 0.18 21.18
CA SER A 45 10.70 1.14 22.30
C SER A 45 9.77 2.31 21.97
N GLN A 46 9.74 2.76 20.71
CA GLN A 46 8.85 3.83 20.27
C GLN A 46 7.37 3.41 20.25
N LEU A 47 7.11 2.13 19.97
CA LEU A 47 5.75 1.58 20.02
C LEU A 47 5.30 1.22 21.44
N ARG A 48 6.22 1.17 22.42
CA ARG A 48 5.94 0.66 23.77
C ARG A 48 4.80 1.43 24.48
N GLU A 49 4.71 2.73 24.25
CA GLU A 49 3.62 3.58 24.77
C GLU A 49 2.25 3.23 24.17
N LEU A 50 2.19 2.99 22.87
CA LEU A 50 0.97 2.53 22.19
C LEU A 50 0.55 1.13 22.66
N VAL A 51 1.53 0.23 22.83
CA VAL A 51 1.29 -1.18 23.20
C VAL A 51 0.86 -1.33 24.67
N ASN A 52 1.32 -0.45 25.56
CA ASN A 52 0.94 -0.49 26.96
C ASN A 52 -0.55 -0.20 27.20
N ASN A 53 -1.22 0.46 26.24
CA ASN A 53 -2.60 0.89 26.35
C ASN A 53 -3.57 0.07 25.46
N THR A 54 -3.10 -0.97 24.75
CA THR A 54 -3.92 -1.73 23.79
C THR A 54 -3.72 -3.24 23.91
N SER A 55 -4.81 -4.01 23.86
CA SER A 55 -4.76 -5.48 23.92
C SER A 55 -4.15 -6.14 22.68
N ALA A 56 -4.23 -5.47 21.53
CA ALA A 56 -3.49 -5.81 20.31
C ALA A 56 -3.40 -4.57 19.40
N LEU A 57 -2.22 -4.38 18.79
CA LEU A 57 -1.96 -3.28 17.87
C LEU A 57 -1.41 -3.84 16.57
N LEU A 58 -2.04 -3.52 15.44
CA LEU A 58 -1.48 -3.81 14.13
C LEU A 58 -0.98 -2.53 13.47
N ILE A 59 0.29 -2.49 13.09
CA ILE A 59 0.96 -1.29 12.59
C ILE A 59 1.35 -1.51 11.15
N PHE A 60 0.98 -0.58 10.29
CA PHE A 60 1.44 -0.56 8.91
C PHE A 60 2.53 0.46 8.75
N LYS A 61 3.67 0.07 8.19
CA LYS A 61 4.66 1.02 7.69
C LYS A 61 4.34 1.34 6.25
N VAL A 62 4.15 2.61 5.95
CA VAL A 62 3.90 3.08 4.58
C VAL A 62 5.17 3.61 3.94
N ASP A 63 5.38 3.29 2.66
CA ASP A 63 6.36 3.96 1.83
C ASP A 63 5.82 5.33 1.44
N LYS A 64 6.53 6.40 1.81
CA LYS A 64 6.09 7.77 1.53
C LYS A 64 6.05 8.07 0.02
N ASP A 65 6.87 7.37 -0.76
CA ASP A 65 6.98 7.65 -2.21
C ASP A 65 5.81 7.05 -2.99
N LEU A 66 5.27 5.90 -2.56
CA LEU A 66 4.21 5.15 -3.25
C LEU A 66 2.92 4.97 -2.44
N TYR A 67 2.83 5.55 -1.24
CA TYR A 67 1.74 5.35 -0.27
C TYR A 67 1.39 3.87 -0.02
N THR A 68 2.35 2.97 -0.24
CA THR A 68 2.15 1.52 -0.15
C THR A 68 2.47 1.03 1.25
N ILE A 69 1.67 0.11 1.77
CA ILE A 69 1.99 -0.61 3.01
C ILE A 69 3.14 -1.60 2.73
N VAL A 70 4.26 -1.44 3.43
CA VAL A 70 5.50 -2.18 3.21
C VAL A 70 5.74 -3.24 4.28
N GLN A 71 5.20 -3.03 5.49
CA GLN A 71 5.48 -3.90 6.63
C GLN A 71 4.29 -3.94 7.60
N PHE A 72 4.06 -5.11 8.19
CA PHE A 72 3.10 -5.32 9.26
C PHE A 72 3.87 -5.52 10.56
N TYR A 73 3.43 -4.86 11.61
CA TYR A 73 3.85 -5.20 12.96
C TYR A 73 2.64 -5.53 13.78
N PHE A 74 2.76 -6.57 14.59
CA PHE A 74 1.77 -6.90 15.59
C PHE A 74 2.40 -6.65 16.95
N ALA A 75 1.68 -6.03 17.88
CA ALA A 75 2.17 -5.90 19.23
C ALA A 75 1.18 -6.46 20.25
N ALA A 76 1.72 -7.27 21.16
CA ALA A 76 1.03 -7.85 22.31
C ALA A 76 2.02 -8.09 23.45
N ASN A 77 1.50 -8.14 24.68
CA ASN A 77 2.30 -8.41 25.89
C ASN A 77 3.52 -7.48 26.01
N LYS A 78 3.35 -6.18 25.74
CA LYS A 78 4.41 -5.15 25.79
C LYS A 78 5.57 -5.40 24.81
N LYS A 79 5.38 -6.24 23.79
CA LYS A 79 6.37 -6.54 22.74
C LYS A 79 5.76 -6.29 21.35
N ALA A 80 6.59 -5.87 20.40
CA ALA A 80 6.24 -5.73 18.98
C ALA A 80 6.94 -6.84 18.17
N TYR A 81 6.20 -7.41 17.24
CA TYR A 81 6.59 -8.51 16.37
C TYR A 81 6.46 -8.06 14.93
N PHE A 82 7.46 -8.35 14.11
CA PHE A 82 7.38 -8.16 12.67
C PHE A 82 6.56 -9.32 12.07
N ILE A 83 5.65 -8.99 11.16
CA ILE A 83 4.89 -9.96 10.38
C ILE A 83 5.09 -9.58 8.91
N SER A 84 5.60 -10.51 8.09
CA SER A 84 5.60 -10.31 6.64
C SER A 84 4.18 -10.45 6.08
N GLU A 85 3.93 -9.85 4.92
CA GLU A 85 2.63 -9.91 4.23
C GLU A 85 2.22 -11.35 3.85
N ASP A 86 3.22 -12.22 3.67
CA ASP A 86 3.09 -13.65 3.37
C ASP A 86 3.32 -14.53 4.62
N ASP A 87 3.74 -13.95 5.75
CA ASP A 87 3.93 -14.69 6.98
C ASP A 87 2.56 -15.11 7.48
N ASN A 88 2.36 -16.42 7.43
CA ASN A 88 1.26 -17.05 8.12
C ASN A 88 1.36 -16.64 9.59
N ILE A 89 0.37 -15.87 10.03
CA ILE A 89 0.27 -15.25 11.34
C ILE A 89 0.41 -16.29 12.51
N SER A 90 0.43 -17.59 12.19
CA SER A 90 0.81 -18.71 13.05
C SER A 90 2.29 -18.78 13.45
N SER A 91 3.20 -17.98 12.88
CA SER A 91 4.62 -17.92 13.25
C SER A 91 4.92 -17.11 14.52
N LEU A 92 3.89 -16.55 15.17
CA LEU A 92 4.05 -15.76 16.38
C LEU A 92 4.54 -16.61 17.57
N PRO A 93 5.41 -16.07 18.44
CA PRO A 93 5.82 -16.73 19.67
C PRO A 93 4.64 -17.26 20.51
N LYS A 94 4.85 -18.44 21.13
CA LYS A 94 3.87 -19.09 22.02
C LYS A 94 3.37 -18.11 23.10
N GLY A 95 2.05 -18.05 23.30
CA GLY A 95 1.40 -17.18 24.29
C GLY A 95 0.93 -15.83 23.74
N ILE A 96 1.23 -15.51 22.49
CA ILE A 96 0.64 -14.37 21.80
C ILE A 96 -0.74 -14.75 21.27
N LYS A 97 -1.79 -14.16 21.84
CA LYS A 97 -3.15 -14.26 21.31
C LYS A 97 -3.41 -13.08 20.39
N ILE A 98 -3.73 -13.38 19.16
CA ILE A 98 -4.25 -12.39 18.22
C ILE A 98 -5.74 -12.30 18.46
N LEU A 99 -6.29 -11.10 18.42
CA LEU A 99 -7.72 -10.93 18.56
C LEU A 99 -8.44 -11.78 17.49
N PRO A 100 -9.55 -12.46 17.85
CA PRO A 100 -10.27 -13.35 16.96
C PRO A 100 -10.65 -12.73 15.59
N ASN A 101 -10.68 -11.39 15.50
CA ASN A 101 -11.11 -10.66 14.32
C ASN A 101 -9.98 -10.00 13.51
N THR A 102 -8.74 -9.87 14.02
CA THR A 102 -7.68 -9.13 13.30
C THR A 102 -7.34 -9.77 11.95
N LYS A 103 -7.24 -11.10 11.89
CA LYS A 103 -7.02 -11.82 10.62
C LYS A 103 -8.16 -11.59 9.63
N LYS A 104 -9.39 -11.60 10.11
CA LYS A 104 -10.59 -11.38 9.30
C LYS A 104 -10.61 -9.96 8.73
N VAL A 105 -10.38 -8.95 9.57
CA VAL A 105 -10.32 -7.55 9.13
C VAL A 105 -9.19 -7.32 8.13
N LEU A 106 -7.99 -7.84 8.38
CA LEU A 106 -6.89 -7.76 7.41
C LEU A 106 -7.27 -8.37 6.07
N LYS A 107 -7.86 -9.56 6.08
CA LYS A 107 -8.30 -10.25 4.86
C LYS A 107 -9.33 -9.41 4.11
N GLU A 108 -10.30 -8.81 4.80
CA GLU A 108 -11.31 -7.94 4.19
C GLU A 108 -10.74 -6.61 3.68
N LEU A 109 -9.75 -6.02 4.36
CA LEU A 109 -9.09 -4.79 3.90
C LEU A 109 -8.23 -5.00 2.66
N LEU A 110 -7.53 -6.15 2.60
CA LEU A 110 -6.67 -6.51 1.47
C LEU A 110 -7.44 -7.08 0.28
N LYS A 111 -8.67 -7.55 0.51
CA LYS A 111 -9.55 -8.05 -0.54
C LYS A 111 -9.84 -6.94 -1.55
N GLU A 112 -9.90 -7.33 -2.83
CA GLU A 112 -10.33 -6.45 -3.89
C GLU A 112 -11.75 -5.93 -3.58
N SER A 113 -11.88 -4.62 -3.50
CA SER A 113 -13.14 -3.92 -3.22
C SER A 113 -13.85 -3.49 -4.49
N GLU A 114 -13.10 -3.23 -5.56
CA GLU A 114 -13.63 -2.74 -6.82
C GLU A 114 -12.73 -3.14 -7.99
N SER A 115 -13.31 -3.58 -9.09
CA SER A 115 -12.65 -3.69 -10.40
C SER A 115 -13.51 -3.04 -11.48
N VAL A 116 -12.97 -2.07 -12.20
CA VAL A 116 -13.69 -1.26 -13.19
C VAL A 116 -12.84 -1.05 -14.43
N VAL A 117 -13.48 -0.94 -15.59
CA VAL A 117 -12.80 -0.68 -16.88
C VAL A 117 -13.23 0.68 -17.38
N ILE A 118 -12.25 1.52 -17.73
CA ILE A 118 -12.43 2.87 -18.29
C ILE A 118 -11.83 2.94 -19.69
N ASP A 119 -12.36 3.83 -20.52
CA ASP A 119 -11.73 4.18 -21.81
C ASP A 119 -10.58 5.18 -21.59
N SER A 120 -9.57 5.13 -22.46
CA SER A 120 -8.43 6.06 -22.44
C SER A 120 -7.83 6.26 -23.82
N LYS A 121 -6.91 7.23 -23.97
CA LYS A 121 -6.22 7.47 -25.25
C LYS A 121 -5.36 6.30 -25.74
N ILE A 122 -5.05 5.32 -24.89
CA ILE A 122 -4.26 4.13 -25.25
C ILE A 122 -5.10 2.84 -25.24
N GLY A 123 -6.42 2.96 -25.33
CA GLY A 123 -7.36 1.86 -25.22
C GLY A 123 -7.94 1.71 -23.81
N LYS A 124 -8.61 0.59 -23.56
CA LYS A 124 -9.32 0.35 -22.30
C LYS A 124 -8.35 0.00 -21.17
N LEU A 125 -8.53 0.61 -20.01
CA LEU A 125 -7.74 0.38 -18.80
C LEU A 125 -8.58 -0.27 -17.72
N GLU A 126 -8.10 -1.39 -17.17
CA GLU A 126 -8.68 -2.03 -16.00
C GLU A 126 -8.03 -1.45 -14.74
N LEU A 127 -8.87 -0.90 -13.86
CA LEU A 127 -8.51 -0.40 -12.55
C LEU A 127 -9.04 -1.36 -11.48
N ARG A 128 -8.18 -1.78 -10.55
CA ARG A 128 -8.61 -2.55 -9.39
C ARG A 128 -8.17 -1.88 -8.10
N PHE A 129 -8.98 -2.01 -7.07
CA PHE A 129 -8.82 -1.34 -5.79
C PHE A 129 -9.02 -2.31 -4.63
N ASN A 130 -8.40 -2.01 -3.50
CA ASN A 130 -8.73 -2.59 -2.20
C ASN A 130 -9.00 -1.48 -1.17
N GLY A 131 -9.09 -1.83 0.11
CA GLY A 131 -9.31 -0.84 1.17
C GLY A 131 -8.26 0.27 1.27
N PHE A 132 -7.06 0.08 0.70
CA PHE A 132 -5.94 1.02 0.80
C PHE A 132 -5.75 1.90 -0.45
N GLY A 133 -6.24 1.47 -1.62
CA GLY A 133 -6.20 2.26 -2.84
C GLY A 133 -6.10 1.43 -4.11
N LEU A 134 -5.53 2.05 -5.16
CA LEU A 134 -5.32 1.44 -6.47
C LEU A 134 -4.26 0.34 -6.36
N THR A 135 -4.61 -0.87 -6.79
CA THR A 135 -3.74 -2.05 -6.75
C THR A 135 -3.31 -2.53 -8.13
N TYR A 136 -4.09 -2.17 -9.16
CA TYR A 136 -3.87 -2.59 -10.53
C TYR A 136 -4.33 -1.52 -11.51
N LEU A 137 -3.50 -1.24 -12.52
CA LEU A 137 -3.83 -0.42 -13.68
C LEU A 137 -3.05 -0.97 -14.87
N LYS A 138 -3.75 -1.64 -15.80
CA LYS A 138 -3.18 -2.09 -17.08
C LYS A 138 -4.20 -2.00 -18.20
N THR A 139 -3.72 -2.09 -19.44
CA THR A 139 -4.58 -2.27 -20.61
C THR A 139 -5.36 -3.58 -20.53
N THR A 140 -6.57 -3.59 -21.05
CA THR A 140 -7.44 -4.77 -21.05
C THR A 140 -8.26 -4.83 -22.34
N ASN A 141 -8.69 -6.04 -22.71
CA ASN A 141 -9.64 -6.25 -23.80
C ASN A 141 -11.09 -6.35 -23.31
N LYS A 142 -11.31 -6.27 -21.99
CA LYS A 142 -12.66 -6.22 -21.40
C LYS A 142 -13.39 -4.97 -21.85
N ASN A 143 -14.73 -5.01 -21.85
CA ASN A 143 -15.54 -3.84 -22.15
C ASN A 143 -15.55 -2.83 -20.99
N THR A 144 -15.75 -1.56 -21.36
CA THR A 144 -15.93 -0.45 -20.42
C THR A 144 -17.08 -0.79 -19.49
N SER A 145 -16.90 -0.49 -18.21
CA SER A 145 -17.93 -0.77 -17.22
C SER A 145 -19.09 0.21 -17.37
N GLU A 146 -20.31 -0.30 -17.50
CA GLU A 146 -21.54 0.51 -17.65
C GLU A 146 -22.00 1.16 -16.33
N ARG A 147 -21.44 0.72 -15.20
CA ARG A 147 -21.77 1.26 -13.88
C ARG A 147 -21.11 2.61 -13.65
N LYS A 148 -21.76 3.44 -12.84
CA LYS A 148 -21.19 4.69 -12.34
C LYS A 148 -19.87 4.42 -11.60
N LEU A 149 -18.81 5.13 -11.99
CA LEU A 149 -17.50 5.05 -11.34
C LEU A 149 -17.59 5.48 -9.88
N SER A 150 -16.88 4.77 -8.99
CA SER A 150 -16.69 5.21 -7.61
C SER A 150 -15.89 6.52 -7.54
N LYS A 151 -15.92 7.21 -6.39
CA LYS A 151 -15.10 8.43 -6.18
C LYS A 151 -13.61 8.17 -6.41
N GLN A 152 -13.12 7.00 -6.03
CA GLN A 152 -11.71 6.63 -6.21
C GLN A 152 -11.40 6.38 -7.69
N ALA A 153 -12.25 5.64 -8.40
CA ALA A 153 -12.10 5.40 -9.83
C ALA A 153 -12.19 6.68 -10.67
N GLN A 154 -13.12 7.59 -10.35
CA GLN A 154 -13.23 8.91 -10.98
C GLN A 154 -11.94 9.73 -10.78
N LYS A 155 -11.39 9.72 -9.57
CA LYS A 155 -10.12 10.43 -9.28
C LYS A 155 -8.96 9.90 -10.13
N VAL A 156 -8.88 8.58 -10.35
CA VAL A 156 -7.89 7.96 -11.24
C VAL A 156 -8.15 8.38 -12.69
N ASN A 157 -9.39 8.24 -13.17
CA ASN A 157 -9.78 8.59 -14.54
C ASN A 157 -9.42 10.05 -14.89
N ASN A 158 -9.84 11.01 -14.06
CA ASN A 158 -9.61 12.43 -14.32
C ASN A 158 -8.11 12.79 -14.35
N GLN A 159 -7.29 12.13 -13.52
CA GLN A 159 -5.84 12.34 -13.55
C GLN A 159 -5.18 11.72 -14.79
N LEU A 160 -5.65 10.56 -15.24
CA LEU A 160 -5.20 9.94 -16.48
C LEU A 160 -5.56 10.79 -17.69
N GLU A 161 -6.80 11.27 -17.79
CA GLU A 161 -7.22 12.20 -18.85
C GLU A 161 -6.33 13.45 -18.89
N SER A 162 -6.13 14.11 -17.73
CA SER A 162 -5.24 15.27 -17.63
C SER A 162 -3.80 14.95 -18.03
N TYR A 163 -3.32 13.74 -17.74
CA TYR A 163 -1.98 13.29 -18.12
C TYR A 163 -1.86 13.09 -19.64
N PHE A 164 -2.86 12.43 -20.24
CA PHE A 164 -2.93 12.23 -21.70
C PHE A 164 -3.17 13.52 -22.48
N GLU A 165 -3.67 14.57 -21.84
CA GLU A 165 -3.75 15.93 -22.38
C GLU A 165 -2.48 16.76 -22.15
N GLY A 166 -1.48 16.22 -21.44
CA GLY A 166 -0.25 16.94 -21.10
C GLY A 166 -0.40 18.01 -20.01
N LYS A 167 -1.60 18.16 -19.42
CA LYS A 167 -1.91 19.13 -18.35
C LYS A 167 -1.36 18.67 -16.99
N ARG A 168 -1.13 17.36 -16.81
CA ARG A 168 -0.58 16.75 -15.59
C ARG A 168 0.69 15.97 -15.89
N LYS A 169 1.71 16.16 -15.05
CA LYS A 169 3.02 15.47 -15.14
C LYS A 169 3.32 14.55 -13.95
N THR A 170 2.51 14.61 -12.90
CA THR A 170 2.67 13.82 -11.66
C THR A 170 1.32 13.30 -11.20
N PHE A 171 1.29 12.17 -10.50
CA PHE A 171 0.06 11.59 -9.97
C PHE A 171 -0.03 11.79 -8.44
N SER A 172 -1.24 12.03 -7.96
CA SER A 172 -1.56 12.06 -6.52
C SER A 172 -2.69 11.08 -6.25
N LEU A 173 -2.31 9.80 -6.21
CA LEU A 173 -3.20 8.65 -6.04
C LEU A 173 -2.77 7.83 -4.84
N LYS A 174 -3.76 7.28 -4.11
CA LYS A 174 -3.50 6.29 -3.07
C LYS A 174 -3.27 4.95 -3.77
N ILE A 175 -2.11 4.34 -3.54
CA ILE A 175 -1.66 3.14 -4.23
C ILE A 175 -1.25 2.09 -3.21
N TYR A 176 -1.61 0.84 -3.46
CA TYR A 176 -1.13 -0.31 -2.71
C TYR A 176 -0.48 -1.32 -3.65
N LEU A 177 0.85 -1.46 -3.55
CA LEU A 177 1.63 -2.39 -4.36
C LEU A 177 1.98 -3.65 -3.57
N LYS A 178 1.50 -4.79 -4.08
CA LYS A 178 1.98 -6.10 -3.66
C LYS A 178 3.17 -6.51 -4.52
N GLY A 179 4.30 -6.85 -3.89
CA GLY A 179 5.51 -7.31 -4.56
C GLY A 179 6.64 -7.63 -3.58
N THR A 180 7.71 -8.22 -4.06
CA THR A 180 8.91 -8.47 -3.23
C THR A 180 9.57 -7.17 -2.79
N GLU A 181 10.42 -7.21 -1.76
CA GLU A 181 11.19 -6.03 -1.36
C GLU A 181 12.00 -5.45 -2.52
N PHE A 182 12.61 -6.30 -3.34
CA PHE A 182 13.35 -5.88 -4.52
C PHE A 182 12.45 -5.19 -5.55
N GLN A 183 11.29 -5.76 -5.87
CA GLN A 183 10.32 -5.15 -6.79
C GLN A 183 9.88 -3.77 -6.32
N ARG A 184 9.50 -3.63 -5.03
CA ARG A 184 9.11 -2.34 -4.46
C ARG A 184 10.24 -1.31 -4.52
N ARG A 185 11.47 -1.71 -4.24
CA ARG A 185 12.64 -0.82 -4.36
C ARG A 185 12.85 -0.35 -5.81
N VAL A 186 12.64 -1.22 -6.80
CA VAL A 186 12.67 -0.85 -8.22
C VAL A 186 11.56 0.14 -8.54
N TRP A 187 10.30 -0.17 -8.20
CA TRP A 187 9.16 0.72 -8.47
C TRP A 187 9.29 2.09 -7.80
N ASN A 188 9.82 2.15 -6.57
CA ASN A 188 10.16 3.41 -5.88
C ASN A 188 11.21 4.24 -6.65
N ARG A 189 12.10 3.59 -7.42
CA ARG A 189 13.08 4.30 -8.24
C ARG A 189 12.48 4.77 -9.56
N LEU A 190 11.55 4.00 -10.13
CA LEU A 190 10.82 4.34 -11.35
C LEU A 190 10.01 5.63 -11.18
N VAL A 191 9.25 5.78 -10.09
CA VAL A 191 8.47 7.02 -9.84
C VAL A 191 9.32 8.28 -9.64
N LYS A 192 10.63 8.14 -9.47
CA LYS A 192 11.60 9.25 -9.39
C LYS A 192 12.17 9.61 -10.76
N ILE A 193 11.74 8.96 -11.84
CA ILE A 193 12.08 9.34 -13.21
C ILE A 193 11.17 10.52 -13.60
N PRO A 194 11.73 11.70 -13.97
CA PRO A 194 10.91 12.83 -14.37
C PRO A 194 10.09 12.55 -15.63
N TYR A 195 8.94 13.22 -15.74
CA TYR A 195 8.11 13.17 -16.95
C TYR A 195 8.93 13.51 -18.21
N GLY A 196 8.78 12.70 -19.26
CA GLY A 196 9.47 12.89 -20.54
C GLY A 196 10.94 12.48 -20.53
N GLN A 197 11.44 11.87 -19.45
CA GLN A 197 12.81 11.37 -19.35
C GLN A 197 12.82 9.84 -19.35
N THR A 198 13.97 9.27 -19.74
CA THR A 198 14.21 7.82 -19.72
C THR A 198 15.49 7.52 -18.93
N CYS A 199 15.63 6.28 -18.48
CA CYS A 199 16.90 5.76 -17.98
C CYS A 199 17.02 4.27 -18.29
N SER A 200 18.25 3.75 -18.29
CA SER A 200 18.49 2.33 -18.50
C SER A 200 18.18 1.51 -17.25
N TYR A 201 17.94 0.21 -17.43
CA TYR A 201 17.86 -0.73 -16.31
C TYR A 201 19.16 -0.74 -15.47
N GLY A 202 20.32 -0.51 -16.11
CA GLY A 202 21.60 -0.37 -15.44
C GLY A 202 21.69 0.86 -14.54
N ASP A 203 21.05 1.97 -14.91
CA ASP A 203 21.00 3.18 -14.09
C ASP A 203 20.20 2.94 -12.82
N ILE A 204 19.05 2.27 -12.92
CA ILE A 204 18.24 1.89 -11.77
C ILE A 204 19.01 0.91 -10.88
N ALA A 205 19.61 -0.13 -11.46
CA ALA A 205 20.40 -1.13 -10.76
C ALA A 205 21.57 -0.48 -9.98
N SER A 206 22.30 0.43 -10.62
CA SER A 206 23.37 1.22 -9.99
C SER A 206 22.88 2.02 -8.79
N LYS A 207 21.72 2.67 -8.91
CA LYS A 207 21.12 3.45 -7.82
C LYS A 207 20.56 2.59 -6.68
N LEU A 208 20.34 1.30 -6.93
CA LEU A 208 19.98 0.31 -5.91
C LEU A 208 21.20 -0.33 -5.23
N GLY A 209 22.42 0.04 -5.64
CA GLY A 209 23.67 -0.44 -5.07
C GLY A 209 24.23 -1.70 -5.72
N ASP A 210 23.59 -2.22 -6.77
CA ASP A 210 24.05 -3.40 -7.50
C ASP A 210 23.94 -3.19 -9.00
N LYS A 211 25.05 -2.81 -9.65
CA LYS A 211 25.11 -2.58 -11.09
C LYS A 211 24.82 -3.85 -11.91
N LYS A 212 25.03 -5.04 -11.35
CA LYS A 212 24.81 -6.32 -12.03
C LYS A 212 23.33 -6.74 -12.03
N ALA A 213 22.49 -6.08 -11.24
CA ALA A 213 21.06 -6.39 -11.13
C ALA A 213 20.19 -5.89 -12.31
N SER A 214 20.77 -5.39 -13.42
CA SER A 214 20.03 -4.83 -14.57
C SER A 214 18.92 -5.76 -15.09
N ARG A 215 19.21 -7.06 -15.25
CA ARG A 215 18.20 -8.06 -15.69
C ARG A 215 17.08 -8.23 -14.66
N ALA A 216 17.42 -8.27 -13.38
CA ALA A 216 16.45 -8.37 -12.29
C ALA A 216 15.56 -7.11 -12.24
N VAL A 217 16.12 -5.93 -12.47
CA VAL A 217 15.36 -4.68 -12.62
C VAL A 217 14.38 -4.77 -13.78
N GLY A 218 14.81 -5.29 -14.95
CA GLY A 218 13.91 -5.49 -16.09
C GLY A 218 12.73 -6.42 -15.77
N LEU A 219 12.98 -7.52 -15.05
CA LEU A 219 11.92 -8.42 -14.58
C LEU A 219 10.97 -7.72 -13.59
N ALA A 220 11.51 -6.96 -12.64
CA ALA A 220 10.70 -6.17 -11.70
C ALA A 220 9.86 -5.10 -12.41
N ASN A 221 10.41 -4.46 -13.45
CA ASN A 221 9.69 -3.51 -14.29
C ASN A 221 8.51 -4.16 -15.03
N SER A 222 8.73 -5.34 -15.64
CA SER A 222 7.65 -6.07 -16.33
C SER A 222 6.52 -6.51 -15.39
N SER A 223 6.86 -6.68 -14.10
CA SER A 223 5.91 -7.06 -13.04
C SER A 223 5.17 -5.86 -12.44
N ASN A 224 5.43 -4.63 -12.89
CA ASN A 224 4.71 -3.44 -12.44
C ASN A 224 3.19 -3.62 -12.64
N PRO A 225 2.38 -3.59 -11.56
CA PRO A 225 0.94 -3.79 -11.66
C PRO A 225 0.18 -2.50 -12.01
N ILE A 226 0.81 -1.31 -11.93
CA ILE A 226 0.15 -0.02 -12.12
C ILE A 226 0.91 0.80 -13.17
N TRP A 227 0.56 0.59 -14.44
CA TRP A 227 1.16 1.29 -15.57
C TRP A 227 0.85 2.79 -15.56
N ILE A 228 1.65 3.57 -16.28
CA ILE A 228 1.56 5.04 -16.43
C ILE A 228 1.89 5.81 -15.14
N VAL A 229 1.26 5.43 -14.03
CA VAL A 229 1.45 6.04 -12.72
C VAL A 229 2.79 5.64 -12.12
N ILE A 230 3.17 4.37 -12.27
CA ILE A 230 4.55 3.92 -12.11
C ILE A 230 5.11 3.80 -13.53
N PRO A 231 5.97 4.74 -13.96
CA PRO A 231 6.47 4.82 -15.34
C PRO A 231 7.47 3.70 -15.64
#